data_AF-A0A925WDY7-F1
#
_entry.id   AF-A0A925WDY7-F1
#
_cell.length_a   1.000
_cell.length_b   1.000
_cell.length_c   1.000
_cell.angle_alpha   90.00
_cell.angle_beta   90.00
_cell.angle_gamma   90.00
#
_symmetry.space_group_name_H-M   'P 1'
#
loop_
_entity.id
_entity.type
_entity.pdbx_description
1 polymer ?
#
loop_
_entity_poly.entity_id
_entity_poly.type
_entity_poly.pdbx_seq_one_letter_code
_entity_poly.pdbx_strand_id
1 'polypeptide(L)'
;MRSYNSNTIAAFKAAGAMPEYVQVGNEIVGGMLWPDGANTNAAQWIKLGQLMNAAIQGIQEASGTNLPKIIVHIDRGGDWNTTKWFFDNLVQRGVPFDMIGLSYYPWWHGSLEALQTCVTNAASRYQKPVLIAETAFPWTNSASQVGFEASTNGQVDFVGAMAKIVKSIPGGRGAGLVWWGTEYQRLNGVATASFEYKSFFGSGGNVLPVAAAFGQLTAPGVLTARVNGAELKLNWPLSGAGMALMRTTDLALADWFPLTNPVQSTGGILSTTVPVQSGQQFFRLQSN
;
A
#
# COMPACT_ATOMS: atom_id res chain seq x y z
N MET A 1 -5.23 17.46 22.54
CA MET A 1 -4.75 17.12 21.18
C MET A 1 -3.72 18.11 20.64
N ARG A 2 -4.05 19.40 20.51
CA ARG A 2 -3.13 20.42 19.95
C ARG A 2 -1.75 20.46 20.59
N SER A 3 -1.66 20.68 21.90
CA SER A 3 -0.36 20.80 22.59
C SER A 3 0.49 19.54 22.50
N TYR A 4 -0.11 18.36 22.63
CA TYR A 4 0.61 17.08 22.49
C TYR A 4 1.26 16.99 21.10
N ASN A 5 0.49 17.21 20.04
CA ASN A 5 1.01 17.08 18.68
C ASN A 5 2.03 18.18 18.35
N SER A 6 1.82 19.41 18.82
CA SER A 6 2.79 20.50 18.66
C SER A 6 4.12 20.18 19.34
N ASN A 7 4.09 19.72 20.59
CA ASN A 7 5.29 19.36 21.35
C ASN A 7 6.02 18.18 20.71
N THR A 8 5.30 17.15 20.25
CA THR A 8 5.89 16.01 19.56
C THR A 8 6.59 16.42 18.27
N ILE A 9 5.94 17.25 17.44
CA ILE A 9 6.55 17.73 16.19
C ILE A 9 7.72 18.66 16.46
N ALA A 10 7.64 19.52 17.48
CA ALA A 10 8.76 20.35 17.90
C ALA A 10 9.96 19.52 18.36
N ALA A 11 9.73 18.41 19.06
CA ALA A 11 10.79 17.48 19.47
C ALA A 11 11.44 16.79 18.26
N PHE A 12 10.65 16.28 17.31
CA PHE A 12 11.18 15.72 16.06
C PHE A 12 12.00 16.74 15.27
N LYS A 13 11.50 17.98 15.15
CA LYS A 13 12.22 19.07 14.48
C LYS A 13 13.54 19.40 15.18
N ALA A 14 13.55 19.50 16.51
CA ALA A 14 14.76 19.77 17.29
C ALA A 14 15.80 18.64 17.15
N ALA A 15 15.36 17.40 16.98
CA ALA A 15 16.21 16.25 16.72
C ALA A 15 16.68 16.13 15.26
N GLY A 16 16.27 17.03 14.36
CA GLY A 16 16.58 16.94 12.93
C GLY A 16 15.86 15.80 12.20
N ALA A 17 14.77 15.28 12.78
CA ALA A 17 14.01 14.13 12.31
C ALA A 17 12.55 14.51 11.97
N MET A 18 12.37 15.65 11.29
CA MET A 18 11.03 16.12 10.91
C MET A 18 10.34 15.08 10.00
N PRO A 19 9.14 14.58 10.35
CA PRO A 19 8.46 13.58 9.54
C PRO A 19 7.96 14.16 8.22
N GLU A 20 7.95 13.34 7.17
CA GLU A 20 7.27 13.66 5.91
C GLU A 20 5.76 13.45 5.99
N TYR A 21 5.32 12.49 6.82
CA TYR A 21 3.94 12.11 7.01
C TYR A 21 3.63 11.98 8.49
N VAL A 22 2.44 12.41 8.90
CA VAL A 22 1.92 12.20 10.26
C VAL A 22 0.54 11.58 10.17
N GLN A 23 0.37 10.41 10.79
CA GLN A 23 -0.93 9.77 10.91
C GLN A 23 -1.65 10.28 12.16
N VAL A 24 -2.83 10.88 11.98
CA VAL A 24 -3.64 11.39 13.09
C VAL A 24 -4.68 10.34 13.48
N GLY A 25 -4.31 9.54 14.49
CA GLY A 25 -5.07 8.37 14.94
C GLY A 25 -4.61 7.06 14.29
N ASN A 26 -4.99 5.91 14.85
CA ASN A 26 -4.77 4.59 14.25
C ASN A 26 -6.08 3.82 14.23
N GLU A 27 -6.48 3.33 13.06
CA GLU A 27 -7.70 2.52 12.89
C GLU A 27 -8.95 3.13 13.56
N ILE A 28 -9.16 4.43 13.35
CA ILE A 28 -10.14 5.23 14.11
C ILE A 28 -11.58 5.08 13.59
N VAL A 29 -11.97 3.92 13.06
CA VAL A 29 -13.31 3.71 12.49
C VAL A 29 -14.43 3.98 13.51
N GLY A 30 -14.18 3.69 14.79
CA GLY A 30 -15.06 4.01 15.92
C GLY A 30 -14.76 5.37 16.58
N GLY A 31 -13.83 6.15 16.03
CA GLY A 31 -13.29 7.35 16.65
C GLY A 31 -12.04 7.07 17.49
N MET A 32 -11.66 8.00 18.37
CA MET A 32 -10.46 7.96 19.19
C MET A 32 -10.66 8.71 20.51
N LEU A 33 -9.82 8.48 21.52
CA LEU A 33 -9.90 9.21 22.80
C LEU A 33 -11.30 9.21 23.42
N TRP A 34 -11.85 8.01 23.58
CA TRP A 34 -13.18 7.80 24.14
C TRP A 34 -13.24 8.28 25.60
N PRO A 35 -14.38 8.82 26.07
CA PRO A 35 -15.66 8.92 25.35
C PRO A 35 -15.79 10.14 24.42
N ASP A 36 -14.89 11.12 24.50
CA ASP A 36 -15.07 12.41 23.82
C ASP A 36 -14.94 12.33 22.31
N GLY A 37 -14.01 11.54 21.78
CA GLY A 37 -13.84 11.36 20.34
C GLY A 37 -14.43 10.06 19.80
N ALA A 38 -15.39 9.45 20.50
CA ALA A 38 -16.24 8.42 19.90
C ALA A 38 -17.07 9.02 18.75
N ASN A 39 -17.76 8.17 17.96
CA ASN A 39 -18.51 8.61 16.78
C ASN A 39 -19.90 7.97 16.65
N THR A 40 -20.55 7.71 17.78
CA THR A 40 -21.86 7.00 17.84
C THR A 40 -23.06 7.87 17.50
N ASN A 41 -22.92 9.19 17.52
CA ASN A 41 -23.99 10.15 17.19
C ASN A 41 -23.44 11.48 16.64
N ALA A 42 -24.33 12.37 16.20
CA ALA A 42 -23.94 13.63 15.57
C ALA A 42 -23.07 14.54 16.45
N ALA A 43 -23.37 14.63 17.75
CA ALA A 43 -22.61 15.44 18.70
C ALA A 43 -21.20 14.88 18.92
N GLN A 44 -21.09 13.56 19.02
CA GLN A 44 -19.80 12.87 19.13
C GLN A 44 -18.94 13.03 17.88
N TRP A 45 -19.54 12.95 16.70
CA TRP A 45 -18.81 13.25 15.47
C TRP A 45 -18.29 14.70 15.40
N ILE A 46 -19.04 15.69 15.90
CA ILE A 46 -18.56 17.08 16.00
C ILE A 46 -17.33 17.15 16.92
N LYS A 47 -17.38 16.51 18.09
CA LYS A 47 -16.24 16.44 19.01
C LYS A 47 -15.02 15.75 18.39
N LEU A 48 -15.22 14.63 17.70
CA LEU A 48 -14.14 13.93 16.98
C LEU A 48 -13.49 14.86 15.94
N GLY A 49 -14.29 15.56 15.14
CA GLY A 49 -13.79 16.55 14.18
C GLY A 49 -12.97 17.67 14.84
N GLN A 50 -13.45 18.20 15.98
CA GLN A 50 -12.71 19.20 16.76
C GLN A 50 -11.38 18.66 17.30
N LEU A 51 -11.34 17.42 17.80
CA LEU A 51 -10.12 16.78 18.29
C LEU A 51 -9.09 16.59 17.18
N MET A 52 -9.53 16.15 15.99
CA MET A 52 -8.65 15.98 14.82
C MET A 52 -8.14 17.32 14.32
N ASN A 53 -9.01 18.33 14.18
CA ASN A 53 -8.61 19.69 13.80
C ASN A 53 -7.59 20.28 14.78
N ALA A 54 -7.80 20.10 16.08
CA ALA A 54 -6.86 20.55 17.09
C ALA A 54 -5.49 19.84 16.97
N ALA A 55 -5.48 18.53 16.69
CA ALA A 55 -4.24 17.78 16.47
C ALA A 55 -3.47 18.32 15.26
N ILE A 56 -4.16 18.47 14.12
CA ILE A 56 -3.56 18.94 12.87
C ILE A 56 -3.06 20.38 13.00
N GLN A 57 -3.81 21.25 13.68
CA GLN A 57 -3.36 22.60 13.99
C GLN A 57 -2.04 22.58 14.80
N GLY A 58 -1.95 21.72 15.82
CA GLY A 58 -0.72 21.60 16.62
C GLY A 58 0.48 21.14 15.79
N ILE A 59 0.26 20.20 14.86
CA ILE A 59 1.28 19.75 13.90
C ILE A 59 1.75 20.94 13.06
N GLN A 60 0.83 21.67 12.43
CA GLN A 60 1.13 22.79 11.55
C GLN A 60 1.93 23.89 12.26
N GLU A 61 1.54 24.24 13.49
CA GLU A 61 2.20 25.27 14.30
C GLU A 61 3.68 24.97 14.59
N ALA A 62 4.02 23.69 14.81
CA ALA A 62 5.40 23.29 15.09
C ALA A 62 6.22 22.97 13.83
N SER A 63 5.57 22.72 12.70
CA SER A 63 6.21 22.28 11.45
C SER A 63 7.03 23.36 10.74
N GLY A 64 6.68 24.64 10.93
CA GLY A 64 7.29 25.73 10.16
C GLY A 64 7.03 25.59 8.65
N THR A 65 8.06 25.72 7.81
CA THR A 65 7.94 25.58 6.35
C THR A 65 7.82 24.14 5.86
N ASN A 66 8.16 23.16 6.68
CA ASN A 66 8.24 21.75 6.29
C ASN A 66 7.00 21.00 6.83
N LEU A 67 5.84 21.28 6.24
CA LEU A 67 4.59 20.67 6.69
C LEU A 67 4.53 19.18 6.32
N PRO A 68 4.34 18.27 7.29
CA PRO A 68 4.11 16.87 7.00
C PRO A 68 2.73 16.71 6.37
N LYS A 69 2.60 15.73 5.47
CA LYS A 69 1.30 15.30 4.96
C LYS A 69 0.53 14.57 6.05
N ILE A 70 -0.75 14.89 6.18
CA ILE A 70 -1.63 14.30 7.18
C ILE A 70 -2.33 13.06 6.62
N ILE A 71 -2.13 11.92 7.28
CA ILE A 71 -2.81 10.66 6.99
C ILE A 71 -3.94 10.46 8.02
N VAL A 72 -5.12 10.09 7.54
CA VAL A 72 -6.20 9.56 8.41
C VAL A 72 -6.41 8.10 8.09
N HIS A 73 -6.41 7.25 9.13
CA HIS A 73 -6.33 5.81 8.99
C HIS A 73 -7.53 5.06 9.62
N ILE A 74 -8.18 4.17 8.85
CA ILE A 74 -9.20 3.23 9.33
C ILE A 74 -8.92 1.78 8.86
N ASP A 75 -9.49 0.80 9.56
CA ASP A 75 -9.33 -0.65 9.35
C ASP A 75 -10.33 -1.25 8.35
N ARG A 76 -10.71 -0.51 7.30
CA ARG A 76 -11.83 -0.86 6.40
C ARG A 76 -11.43 -1.01 4.93
N GLY A 77 -10.23 -1.51 4.68
CA GLY A 77 -9.64 -1.62 3.33
C GLY A 77 -10.50 -2.31 2.28
N GLY A 78 -11.30 -3.34 2.62
CA GLY A 78 -12.23 -3.98 1.69
C GLY A 78 -13.71 -3.64 1.91
N ASP A 79 -14.03 -2.66 2.77
CA ASP A 79 -15.40 -2.22 3.05
C ASP A 79 -15.59 -0.77 2.58
N TRP A 80 -16.07 -0.62 1.35
CA TRP A 80 -16.35 0.69 0.78
C TRP A 80 -17.44 1.45 1.52
N ASN A 81 -18.48 0.77 2.02
CA ASN A 81 -19.61 1.45 2.65
C ASN A 81 -19.18 2.13 3.96
N THR A 82 -18.44 1.40 4.80
CA THR A 82 -17.93 1.98 6.06
C THR A 82 -16.85 3.02 5.79
N THR A 83 -15.97 2.78 4.81
CA THR A 83 -14.95 3.77 4.40
C THR A 83 -15.60 5.07 3.95
N LYS A 84 -16.61 5.00 3.07
CA LYS A 84 -17.36 6.16 2.60
C LYS A 84 -18.06 6.87 3.76
N TRP A 85 -18.76 6.12 4.62
CA TRP A 85 -19.47 6.70 5.77
C TRP A 85 -18.52 7.49 6.69
N PHE A 86 -17.35 6.93 6.98
CA PHE A 86 -16.38 7.54 7.87
C PHE A 86 -15.80 8.83 7.27
N PHE A 87 -15.27 8.76 6.04
CA PHE A 87 -14.63 9.91 5.41
C PHE A 87 -15.62 11.00 4.99
N ASP A 88 -16.86 10.66 4.62
CA ASP A 88 -17.92 11.66 4.38
C ASP A 88 -18.18 12.50 5.65
N ASN A 89 -18.22 11.86 6.82
CA ASN A 89 -18.41 12.56 8.09
C ASN A 89 -17.23 13.49 8.43
N LEU A 90 -15.99 13.07 8.17
CA LEU A 90 -14.82 13.92 8.39
C LEU A 90 -14.79 15.12 7.44
N VAL A 91 -15.05 14.89 6.16
CA VAL A 91 -15.11 15.95 5.14
C VAL A 91 -16.21 16.96 5.47
N GLN A 92 -17.40 16.50 5.89
CA GLN A 92 -18.50 17.38 6.31
C GLN A 92 -18.11 18.31 7.48
N ARG A 93 -17.16 17.89 8.33
CA ARG A 93 -16.70 18.66 9.49
C ARG A 93 -15.43 19.45 9.22
N GLY A 94 -14.99 19.49 7.96
CA GLY A 94 -13.85 20.27 7.52
C GLY A 94 -12.53 19.79 8.12
N VAL A 95 -12.38 18.50 8.44
CA VAL A 95 -11.10 17.96 8.92
C VAL A 95 -10.08 17.94 7.76
N PRO A 96 -8.95 18.68 7.83
CA PRO A 96 -8.01 18.78 6.73
C PRO A 96 -7.00 17.63 6.77
N PHE A 97 -7.18 16.64 5.90
CA PHE A 97 -6.22 15.55 5.71
C PHE A 97 -5.77 15.47 4.26
N ASP A 98 -4.56 14.98 4.02
CA ASP A 98 -3.96 14.90 2.69
C ASP A 98 -4.16 13.52 2.07
N MET A 99 -4.17 12.46 2.88
CA MET A 99 -4.14 11.08 2.43
C MET A 99 -5.08 10.18 3.23
N ILE A 100 -5.62 9.16 2.57
CA ILE A 100 -6.44 8.11 3.17
C ILE A 100 -5.54 6.90 3.43
N GLY A 101 -5.40 6.52 4.69
CA GLY A 101 -4.80 5.26 5.11
C GLY A 101 -5.88 4.19 5.32
N LEU A 102 -5.65 2.98 4.82
CA LEU A 102 -6.51 1.82 5.05
C LEU A 102 -5.68 0.61 5.47
N SER A 103 -6.06 -0.06 6.57
CA SER A 103 -5.54 -1.41 6.83
C SER A 103 -6.19 -2.41 5.89
N TYR A 104 -5.41 -3.36 5.40
CA TYR A 104 -5.90 -4.52 4.69
C TYR A 104 -5.16 -5.78 5.16
N TYR A 105 -5.86 -6.59 5.94
CA TYR A 105 -5.41 -7.92 6.33
C TYR A 105 -6.33 -8.95 5.66
N PRO A 106 -5.79 -9.87 4.85
CA PRO A 106 -6.61 -10.74 3.98
C PRO A 106 -7.49 -11.74 4.75
N TRP A 107 -7.26 -11.92 6.05
CA TRP A 107 -8.07 -12.76 6.92
C TRP A 107 -9.26 -12.05 7.60
N TRP A 108 -9.34 -10.71 7.51
CA TRP A 108 -10.44 -9.93 8.10
C TRP A 108 -11.15 -9.03 7.10
N HIS A 109 -10.43 -8.43 6.15
CA HIS A 109 -10.92 -7.28 5.39
C HIS A 109 -11.49 -7.63 4.02
N GLY A 110 -11.90 -8.89 3.81
CA GLY A 110 -12.55 -9.34 2.57
C GLY A 110 -11.57 -9.71 1.46
N SER A 111 -12.09 -9.79 0.22
CA SER A 111 -11.32 -10.21 -0.94
C SER A 111 -10.47 -9.08 -1.55
N LEU A 112 -9.54 -9.45 -2.43
CA LEU A 112 -8.73 -8.47 -3.17
C LEU A 112 -9.57 -7.62 -4.13
N GLU A 113 -10.67 -8.15 -4.67
CA GLU A 113 -11.62 -7.39 -5.48
C GLU A 113 -12.39 -6.36 -4.64
N ALA A 114 -12.74 -6.73 -3.40
CA ALA A 114 -13.38 -5.80 -2.46
C ALA A 114 -12.41 -4.66 -2.08
N LEU A 115 -11.14 -4.99 -1.82
CA LEU A 115 -10.07 -4.00 -1.64
C LEU A 115 -9.95 -3.07 -2.85
N GLN A 116 -9.79 -3.63 -4.06
CA GLN A 116 -9.68 -2.87 -5.31
C GLN A 116 -10.85 -1.90 -5.47
N THR A 117 -12.08 -2.38 -5.22
CA THR A 117 -13.29 -1.55 -5.29
C THR A 117 -13.23 -0.40 -4.28
N CYS A 118 -12.89 -0.70 -3.02
CA CYS A 118 -12.82 0.29 -1.96
C CYS A 118 -11.78 1.38 -2.24
N VAL A 119 -10.54 1.02 -2.60
CA VAL A 119 -9.48 2.01 -2.86
C VAL A 119 -9.75 2.84 -4.12
N THR A 120 -10.33 2.24 -5.15
CA THR A 120 -10.72 2.93 -6.40
C THR A 120 -11.80 3.97 -6.11
N ASN A 121 -12.83 3.58 -5.36
CA ASN A 121 -13.91 4.47 -4.99
C ASN A 121 -13.45 5.59 -4.04
N ALA A 122 -12.60 5.28 -3.06
CA ALA A 122 -12.04 6.28 -2.15
C ALA A 122 -11.23 7.34 -2.89
N ALA A 123 -10.29 6.91 -3.76
CA ALA A 123 -9.50 7.83 -4.58
C ALA A 123 -10.37 8.69 -5.50
N SER A 124 -11.39 8.09 -6.13
CA SER A 124 -12.28 8.80 -7.05
C SER A 124 -13.22 9.77 -6.34
N ARG A 125 -13.70 9.44 -5.14
CA ARG A 125 -14.63 10.29 -4.38
C ARG A 125 -13.92 11.47 -3.73
N TYR A 126 -12.79 11.21 -3.07
CA TYR A 126 -12.11 12.20 -2.25
C TYR A 126 -10.97 12.90 -3.00
N GLN A 127 -10.60 12.40 -4.19
CA GLN A 127 -9.53 12.94 -5.04
C GLN A 127 -8.18 13.04 -4.30
N LYS A 128 -7.95 12.17 -3.31
CA LYS A 128 -6.77 12.10 -2.44
C LYS A 128 -5.98 10.81 -2.66
N PRO A 129 -4.65 10.82 -2.45
CA PRO A 129 -3.87 9.60 -2.42
C PRO A 129 -4.38 8.60 -1.37
N VAL A 130 -4.34 7.32 -1.72
CA VAL A 130 -4.74 6.20 -0.87
C VAL A 130 -3.51 5.32 -0.60
N LEU A 131 -3.23 5.10 0.68
CA LEU A 131 -2.15 4.29 1.21
C LEU A 131 -2.74 3.04 1.87
N ILE A 132 -2.20 1.86 1.58
CA ILE A 132 -2.43 0.71 2.46
C ILE A 132 -1.48 0.88 3.65
N ALA A 133 -2.03 1.42 4.74
CA ALA A 133 -1.25 1.85 5.90
C ALA A 133 -0.79 0.68 6.77
N GLU A 134 -1.52 -0.44 6.71
CA GLU A 134 -1.08 -1.70 7.29
C GLU A 134 -1.52 -2.87 6.42
N THR A 135 -0.60 -3.81 6.19
CA THR A 135 -0.91 -5.13 5.65
C THR A 135 0.15 -6.13 6.11
N ALA A 136 -0.19 -7.41 6.10
CA ALA A 136 0.76 -8.49 6.28
C ALA A 136 0.18 -9.79 5.71
N PHE A 137 1.04 -10.77 5.46
CA PHE A 137 0.65 -12.09 4.98
C PHE A 137 1.50 -13.17 5.65
N PRO A 138 0.91 -14.31 6.06
CA PRO A 138 1.65 -15.37 6.73
C PRO A 138 2.56 -16.13 5.77
N TRP A 139 3.83 -16.33 6.15
CA TRP A 139 4.75 -17.23 5.43
C TRP A 139 4.63 -18.69 5.89
N THR A 140 3.93 -18.95 6.99
CA THR A 140 3.67 -20.29 7.53
C THR A 140 2.54 -20.25 8.57
N ASN A 141 2.18 -21.42 9.11
CA ASN A 141 1.31 -21.59 10.27
C ASN A 141 -0.05 -20.87 10.14
N SER A 142 -0.63 -20.90 8.94
CA SER A 142 -1.95 -20.37 8.63
C SER A 142 -2.56 -21.12 7.45
N ALA A 143 -3.86 -20.97 7.25
CA ALA A 143 -4.53 -21.43 6.04
C ALA A 143 -4.27 -20.47 4.88
N SER A 144 -4.51 -20.92 3.65
CA SER A 144 -4.50 -20.06 2.46
C SER A 144 -5.43 -18.86 2.64
N GLN A 145 -4.97 -17.68 2.25
CA GLN A 145 -5.72 -16.42 2.32
C GLN A 145 -5.83 -15.82 0.94
N VAL A 146 -7.04 -15.39 0.55
CA VAL A 146 -7.32 -14.71 -0.73
C VAL A 146 -6.70 -15.38 -1.97
N GLY A 147 -6.66 -16.72 -1.99
CA GLY A 147 -6.13 -17.50 -3.10
C GLY A 147 -4.63 -17.82 -3.05
N PHE A 148 -3.91 -17.35 -2.03
CA PHE A 148 -2.49 -17.64 -1.83
C PHE A 148 -2.27 -18.55 -0.63
N GLU A 149 -1.37 -19.52 -0.75
CA GLU A 149 -0.96 -20.38 0.36
C GLU A 149 -0.17 -19.59 1.41
N ALA A 150 -0.30 -19.94 2.69
CA ALA A 150 0.56 -19.40 3.75
C ALA A 150 1.99 -19.96 3.64
N SER A 151 2.76 -19.43 2.69
CA SER A 151 4.12 -19.85 2.36
C SER A 151 5.00 -18.63 2.08
N THR A 152 6.32 -18.82 2.04
CA THR A 152 7.25 -17.75 1.63
C THR A 152 6.97 -17.26 0.21
N ASN A 153 6.54 -18.14 -0.69
CA ASN A 153 6.10 -17.75 -2.04
C ASN A 153 4.74 -17.03 -2.01
N GLY A 154 3.80 -17.49 -1.18
CA GLY A 154 2.50 -16.83 -1.04
C GLY A 154 2.61 -15.39 -0.55
N GLN A 155 3.58 -15.07 0.33
CA GLN A 155 3.88 -13.67 0.69
C GLN A 155 4.32 -12.84 -0.53
N VAL A 156 5.18 -13.39 -1.39
CA VAL A 156 5.64 -12.70 -2.61
C VAL A 156 4.48 -12.48 -3.59
N ASP A 157 3.65 -13.50 -3.79
CA ASP A 157 2.48 -13.42 -4.65
C ASP A 157 1.47 -12.40 -4.14
N PHE A 158 1.24 -12.36 -2.82
CA PHE A 158 0.40 -11.37 -2.17
C PHE A 158 0.93 -9.94 -2.36
N VAL A 159 2.24 -9.71 -2.18
CA VAL A 159 2.86 -8.40 -2.47
C VAL A 159 2.64 -8.00 -3.93
N GLY A 160 2.79 -8.93 -4.87
CA GLY A 160 2.53 -8.68 -6.29
C GLY A 160 1.09 -8.29 -6.58
N ALA A 161 0.13 -8.97 -5.95
CA ALA A 161 -1.30 -8.65 -6.08
C ALA A 161 -1.63 -7.26 -5.49
N MET A 162 -1.13 -6.97 -4.29
CA MET A 162 -1.31 -5.67 -3.64
C MET A 162 -0.69 -4.53 -4.46
N ALA A 163 0.50 -4.75 -5.02
CA ALA A 163 1.16 -3.78 -5.88
C ALA A 163 0.34 -3.43 -7.12
N LYS A 164 -0.26 -4.45 -7.76
CA LYS A 164 -1.15 -4.27 -8.91
C LYS A 164 -2.37 -3.43 -8.52
N ILE A 165 -2.98 -3.70 -7.36
CA ILE A 165 -4.16 -2.98 -6.87
C ILE A 165 -3.83 -1.52 -6.55
N VAL A 166 -2.73 -1.25 -5.86
CA VAL A 166 -2.35 0.13 -5.54
C VAL A 166 -2.02 0.93 -6.79
N LYS A 167 -1.34 0.33 -7.77
CA LYS A 167 -0.99 1.02 -9.02
C LYS A 167 -2.17 1.26 -9.96
N SER A 168 -3.21 0.45 -9.87
CA SER A 168 -4.44 0.66 -10.65
C SER A 168 -5.35 1.74 -10.06
N ILE A 169 -5.00 2.32 -8.90
CA ILE A 169 -5.80 3.39 -8.29
C ILE A 169 -5.84 4.62 -9.23
N PRO A 170 -7.04 5.09 -9.63
CA PRO A 170 -7.18 6.13 -10.66
C PRO A 170 -6.50 7.46 -10.33
N GLY A 171 -6.00 8.13 -11.38
CA GLY A 171 -5.37 9.44 -11.28
C GLY A 171 -4.00 9.43 -10.60
N GLY A 172 -3.31 8.29 -10.62
CA GLY A 172 -1.99 8.14 -9.98
C GLY A 172 -2.04 8.28 -8.46
N ARG A 173 -3.19 7.95 -7.84
CA ARG A 173 -3.44 8.18 -6.41
C ARG A 173 -3.05 7.00 -5.51
N GLY A 174 -2.46 5.94 -6.06
CA GLY A 174 -1.87 4.89 -5.25
C GLY A 174 -0.60 5.36 -4.55
N ALA A 175 -0.67 5.60 -3.25
CA ALA A 175 0.45 6.17 -2.49
C ALA A 175 1.50 5.12 -2.09
N GLY A 176 1.09 3.86 -1.92
CA GLY A 176 2.00 2.78 -1.57
C GLY A 176 1.40 1.72 -0.67
N LEU A 177 2.29 0.92 -0.09
CA LEU A 177 2.01 -0.16 0.86
C LEU A 177 2.95 0.00 2.06
N VAL A 178 2.45 -0.27 3.25
CA VAL A 178 3.24 -0.41 4.47
C VAL A 178 2.99 -1.79 5.05
N TRP A 179 4.06 -2.57 5.21
CA TRP A 179 3.97 -3.88 5.83
C TRP A 179 4.11 -3.77 7.35
N TRP A 180 3.19 -4.36 8.10
CA TRP A 180 3.20 -4.28 9.56
C TRP A 180 4.01 -5.44 10.17
N GLY A 181 4.96 -5.11 11.04
CA GLY A 181 5.76 -6.09 11.78
C GLY A 181 6.76 -6.85 10.92
N THR A 182 7.45 -6.18 9.99
CA THR A 182 8.46 -6.80 9.11
C THR A 182 9.54 -7.56 9.89
N GLU A 183 9.83 -7.13 11.11
CA GLU A 183 10.93 -7.56 11.96
C GLU A 183 10.48 -8.41 13.16
N TYR A 184 9.18 -8.69 13.28
CA TYR A 184 8.65 -9.42 14.42
C TYR A 184 9.27 -10.82 14.46
N GLN A 185 9.90 -11.16 15.58
CA GLN A 185 10.50 -12.45 15.83
C GLN A 185 10.01 -13.00 17.15
N ARG A 186 9.95 -14.33 17.27
CA ARG A 186 9.53 -14.96 18.51
C ARG A 186 10.58 -14.70 19.59
N LEU A 187 10.18 -14.02 20.65
CA LEU A 187 11.01 -13.78 21.82
C LEU A 187 10.31 -14.32 23.07
N ASN A 188 11.08 -14.92 23.97
CA ASN A 188 10.52 -15.48 25.20
C ASN A 188 9.88 -14.36 26.04
N GLY A 189 8.65 -14.58 26.51
CA GLY A 189 7.90 -13.60 27.29
C GLY A 189 7.32 -12.41 26.50
N VAL A 190 7.47 -12.36 25.18
CA VAL A 190 6.94 -11.29 24.33
C VAL A 190 5.80 -11.82 23.47
N ALA A 191 4.62 -11.23 23.61
CA ALA A 191 3.47 -11.53 22.76
C ALA A 191 3.58 -10.74 21.45
N THR A 192 3.67 -11.45 20.33
CA THR A 192 3.79 -10.90 18.97
C THR A 192 2.49 -10.98 18.17
N ALA A 193 1.39 -11.44 18.79
CA ALA A 193 0.10 -11.66 18.12
C ALA A 193 0.21 -12.50 16.82
N SER A 194 1.10 -13.49 16.82
CA SER A 194 1.41 -14.36 15.67
C SER A 194 2.00 -13.63 14.45
N PHE A 195 2.45 -12.39 14.58
CA PHE A 195 3.07 -11.64 13.48
C PHE A 195 4.53 -12.05 13.22
N GLU A 196 5.15 -12.84 14.09
CA GLU A 196 6.40 -13.52 13.78
C GLU A 196 6.29 -14.45 12.56
N TYR A 197 5.10 -15.03 12.32
CA TYR A 197 4.83 -15.83 11.12
C TYR A 197 4.45 -14.98 9.91
N LYS A 198 4.48 -13.65 10.02
CA LYS A 198 4.15 -12.67 8.98
C LYS A 198 5.30 -11.69 8.72
N SER A 199 6.41 -11.89 9.41
CA SER A 199 7.64 -11.14 9.28
C SER A 199 8.33 -11.38 7.93
N PHE A 200 9.30 -10.53 7.62
CA PHE A 200 10.27 -10.68 6.54
C PHE A 200 11.43 -11.60 6.95
N PHE A 201 11.41 -12.16 8.16
CA PHE A 201 12.43 -13.06 8.67
C PHE A 201 11.80 -14.40 9.10
N GLY A 202 12.45 -15.49 8.71
CA GLY A 202 12.10 -16.85 9.16
C GLY A 202 12.46 -17.06 10.63
N SER A 203 12.10 -18.21 11.19
CA SER A 203 12.32 -18.52 12.62
C SER A 203 13.80 -18.49 13.05
N GLY A 204 14.74 -18.66 12.11
CA GLY A 204 16.18 -18.54 12.36
C GLY A 204 16.73 -17.13 12.19
N GLY A 205 15.90 -16.11 11.96
CA GLY A 205 16.34 -14.74 11.67
C GLY A 205 16.90 -14.55 10.25
N ASN A 206 16.71 -15.51 9.35
CA ASN A 206 17.10 -15.38 7.95
C ASN A 206 16.07 -14.54 7.19
N VAL A 207 16.54 -13.64 6.32
CA VAL A 207 15.67 -12.82 5.45
C VAL A 207 14.90 -13.74 4.48
N LEU A 208 13.59 -13.51 4.37
CA LEU A 208 12.69 -14.22 3.48
C LEU A 208 12.55 -13.49 2.13
N PRO A 209 12.15 -14.20 1.05
CA PRO A 209 12.02 -13.60 -0.29
C PRO A 209 11.07 -12.39 -0.37
N VAL A 210 10.09 -12.29 0.52
CA VAL A 210 9.16 -11.16 0.58
C VAL A 210 9.87 -9.82 0.77
N ALA A 211 11.00 -9.78 1.49
CA ALA A 211 11.75 -8.54 1.69
C ALA A 211 12.28 -7.97 0.37
N ALA A 212 12.83 -8.85 -0.47
CA ALA A 212 13.26 -8.49 -1.82
C ALA A 212 12.06 -8.06 -2.67
N ALA A 213 10.97 -8.83 -2.67
CA ALA A 213 9.75 -8.51 -3.42
C ALA A 213 9.19 -7.13 -3.06
N PHE A 214 9.14 -6.80 -1.76
CA PHE A 214 8.68 -5.51 -1.27
C PHE A 214 9.63 -4.37 -1.68
N GLY A 215 10.95 -4.58 -1.60
CA GLY A 215 11.94 -3.62 -2.09
C GLY A 215 11.80 -3.34 -3.59
N GLN A 216 11.47 -4.36 -4.39
CA GLN A 216 11.23 -4.24 -5.83
C GLN A 216 10.02 -3.37 -6.19
N LEU A 217 9.13 -3.02 -5.24
CA LEU A 217 8.00 -2.12 -5.50
C LEU A 217 8.46 -0.72 -5.92
N THR A 218 9.64 -0.31 -5.47
CA THR A 218 10.25 1.00 -5.72
C THR A 218 11.40 0.95 -6.73
N ALA A 219 11.75 -0.23 -7.25
CA ALA A 219 12.82 -0.38 -8.23
C ALA A 219 12.50 0.40 -9.52
N PRO A 220 13.51 0.90 -10.25
CA PRO A 220 13.28 1.46 -11.58
C PRO A 220 12.57 0.45 -12.49
N GLY A 221 11.54 0.87 -13.21
CA GLY A 221 10.72 0.02 -14.09
C GLY A 221 11.46 -0.40 -15.37
N VAL A 222 12.61 -1.06 -15.24
CA VAL A 222 13.45 -1.46 -16.36
C VAL A 222 12.97 -2.81 -16.89
N LEU A 223 12.53 -2.80 -18.16
CA LEU A 223 12.29 -4.01 -18.92
C LEU A 223 13.62 -4.52 -19.48
N THR A 224 13.94 -5.78 -19.19
CA THR A 224 15.11 -6.46 -19.73
C THR A 224 14.68 -7.59 -20.65
N ALA A 225 15.46 -7.85 -21.69
CA ALA A 225 15.23 -8.92 -22.64
C ALA A 225 16.49 -9.78 -22.74
N ARG A 226 16.33 -11.10 -22.70
CA ARG A 226 17.43 -12.07 -22.91
C ARG A 226 16.98 -13.17 -23.85
N VAL A 227 17.80 -13.44 -24.85
CA VAL A 227 17.58 -14.57 -25.78
C VAL A 227 17.92 -15.87 -25.04
N ASN A 228 17.04 -16.86 -25.16
CA ASN A 228 17.19 -18.21 -24.65
C ASN A 228 16.73 -19.21 -25.72
N GLY A 229 17.65 -19.63 -26.60
CA GLY A 229 17.32 -20.46 -27.75
C GLY A 229 16.37 -19.76 -28.72
N ALA A 230 15.22 -20.39 -29.00
CA ALA A 230 14.18 -19.85 -29.88
C ALA A 230 13.24 -18.85 -29.18
N GLU A 231 13.46 -18.57 -27.90
CA GLU A 231 12.62 -17.68 -27.10
C GLU A 231 13.38 -16.42 -26.66
N LEU A 232 12.65 -15.32 -26.55
CA LEU A 232 13.08 -14.09 -25.90
C LEU A 232 12.37 -14.03 -24.54
N LYS A 233 13.15 -14.12 -23.46
CA LYS A 233 12.65 -13.95 -22.10
C LYS A 233 12.68 -12.46 -21.74
N LEU A 234 11.50 -11.92 -21.44
CA LEU A 234 11.29 -10.55 -20.99
C LEU A 234 11.12 -10.55 -19.47
N ASN A 235 11.87 -9.73 -18.75
CA ASN A 235 11.78 -9.61 -17.30
C ASN A 235 11.67 -8.15 -16.85
N TRP A 236 10.87 -7.90 -15.83
CA TRP A 236 10.76 -6.60 -15.18
C TRP A 236 10.46 -6.74 -13.68
N PRO A 237 10.82 -5.75 -12.85
CA PRO A 237 10.56 -5.81 -11.41
C PRO A 237 9.06 -5.65 -11.07
N LEU A 238 8.69 -5.99 -9.83
CA LEU A 238 7.33 -5.72 -9.29
C LEU A 238 6.95 -4.23 -9.31
N SER A 239 7.90 -3.31 -9.49
CA SER A 239 7.59 -1.90 -9.76
C SER A 239 6.85 -1.70 -11.11
N GLY A 240 6.87 -2.67 -12.01
CA GLY A 240 6.01 -2.72 -13.20
C GLY A 240 4.72 -3.54 -13.03
N ALA A 241 4.37 -3.99 -11.82
CA ALA A 241 3.13 -4.73 -11.59
C ALA A 241 1.90 -3.91 -12.02
N GLY A 242 1.00 -4.53 -12.79
CA GLY A 242 -0.19 -3.88 -13.34
C GLY A 242 0.03 -3.07 -14.62
N MET A 243 1.28 -2.86 -15.07
CA MET A 243 1.57 -2.28 -16.37
C MET A 243 1.27 -3.26 -17.49
N ALA A 244 0.82 -2.75 -18.63
CA ALA A 244 0.68 -3.52 -19.85
C ALA A 244 2.06 -3.69 -20.51
N LEU A 245 2.42 -4.93 -20.85
CA LEU A 245 3.55 -5.19 -21.73
C LEU A 245 3.09 -4.96 -23.17
N MET A 246 3.75 -4.03 -23.85
CA MET A 246 3.38 -3.62 -25.20
C MET A 246 4.49 -4.00 -26.18
N ARG A 247 4.11 -4.29 -27.43
CA ARG A 247 5.04 -4.55 -28.54
C ARG A 247 4.78 -3.68 -29.76
N THR A 248 5.84 -3.41 -30.52
CA THR A 248 5.78 -2.89 -31.90
C THR A 248 6.91 -3.50 -32.73
N THR A 249 6.78 -3.46 -34.05
CA THR A 249 7.84 -3.81 -35.01
C THR A 249 8.58 -2.58 -35.54
N ASP A 250 8.10 -1.38 -35.22
CA ASP A 250 8.67 -0.13 -35.68
C ASP A 250 8.52 0.95 -34.60
N LEU A 251 9.65 1.47 -34.10
CA LEU A 251 9.68 2.54 -33.10
C LEU A 251 9.17 3.89 -33.64
N ALA A 252 9.17 4.08 -34.96
CA ALA A 252 8.67 5.29 -35.59
C ALA A 252 7.13 5.34 -35.64
N LEU A 253 6.46 4.19 -35.52
CA LEU A 253 5.00 4.11 -35.49
C LEU A 253 4.46 4.32 -34.07
N ALA A 254 3.33 5.02 -33.97
CA ALA A 254 2.63 5.22 -32.71
C ALA A 254 1.90 3.96 -32.22
N ASP A 255 1.72 2.96 -33.09
CA ASP A 255 0.94 1.77 -32.79
C ASP A 255 1.74 0.79 -31.92
N TRP A 256 1.25 0.62 -30.69
CA TRP A 256 1.75 -0.37 -29.75
C TRP A 256 0.62 -1.31 -29.40
N PHE A 257 0.88 -2.62 -29.50
CA PHE A 257 -0.12 -3.65 -29.25
C PHE A 257 0.16 -4.35 -27.92
N PRO A 258 -0.87 -4.63 -27.10
CA PRO A 258 -0.68 -5.36 -25.86
C PRO A 258 -0.22 -6.79 -26.15
N LEU A 259 0.76 -7.25 -25.38
CA LEU A 259 1.23 -8.62 -25.36
C LEU A 259 0.46 -9.39 -24.29
N THR A 260 -0.29 -10.41 -24.70
CA THR A 260 -1.22 -11.15 -23.82
C THR A 260 -0.63 -12.44 -23.27
N ASN A 261 0.66 -12.69 -23.48
CA ASN A 261 1.34 -13.88 -22.97
C ASN A 261 1.21 -13.93 -21.43
N PRO A 262 1.04 -15.14 -20.85
CA PRO A 262 1.00 -15.28 -19.40
C PRO A 262 2.26 -14.72 -18.76
N VAL A 263 2.07 -13.94 -17.69
CA VAL A 263 3.16 -13.39 -16.88
C VAL A 263 3.34 -14.26 -15.65
N GLN A 264 4.57 -14.71 -15.42
CA GLN A 264 4.98 -15.45 -14.24
C GLN A 264 5.66 -14.50 -13.25
N SER A 265 5.42 -14.69 -11.96
CA SER A 265 6.14 -14.02 -10.87
C SER A 265 7.07 -15.02 -10.22
N THR A 266 8.37 -14.74 -10.15
CA THR A 266 9.33 -15.59 -9.45
C THR A 266 10.34 -14.73 -8.73
N GLY A 267 10.42 -14.83 -7.40
CA GLY A 267 11.38 -14.07 -6.59
C GLY A 267 11.25 -12.55 -6.72
N GLY A 268 10.04 -12.03 -6.95
CA GLY A 268 9.80 -10.59 -7.13
C GLY A 268 10.17 -10.05 -8.52
N ILE A 269 10.39 -10.93 -9.49
CA ILE A 269 10.59 -10.58 -10.90
C ILE A 269 9.40 -11.11 -11.69
N LEU A 270 8.76 -10.21 -12.45
CA LEU A 270 7.74 -10.54 -13.43
C LEU A 270 8.43 -10.93 -14.73
N SER A 271 7.97 -12.00 -15.37
CA SER A 271 8.55 -12.47 -16.62
C SER A 271 7.54 -13.10 -17.56
N THR A 272 7.83 -13.03 -18.85
CA THR A 272 7.11 -13.77 -19.88
C THR A 272 8.07 -14.16 -21.00
N THR A 273 7.70 -15.15 -21.81
CA THR A 273 8.48 -15.56 -22.98
C THR A 273 7.70 -15.27 -24.25
N VAL A 274 8.41 -14.80 -25.27
CA VAL A 274 7.89 -14.61 -26.63
C VAL A 274 8.82 -15.32 -27.62
N PRO A 275 8.31 -15.86 -28.74
CA PRO A 275 9.16 -16.44 -29.76
C PRO A 275 10.10 -15.38 -30.35
N VAL A 276 11.35 -15.74 -30.59
CA VAL A 276 12.25 -14.93 -31.42
C VAL A 276 11.71 -14.95 -32.85
N GLN A 277 11.43 -13.77 -33.41
CA GLN A 277 10.97 -13.62 -34.80
C GLN A 277 12.05 -12.98 -35.65
N SER A 278 12.00 -13.20 -36.96
CA SER A 278 12.81 -12.43 -37.91
C SER A 278 12.32 -10.99 -37.99
N GLY A 279 13.25 -10.05 -38.11
CA GLY A 279 12.95 -8.61 -38.14
C GLY A 279 13.09 -7.92 -36.78
N GLN A 280 12.76 -6.63 -36.75
CA GLN A 280 12.87 -5.81 -35.54
C GLN A 280 11.65 -6.03 -34.65
N GLN A 281 11.89 -6.21 -33.35
CA GLN A 281 10.86 -6.27 -32.33
C GLN A 281 11.25 -5.36 -31.18
N PHE A 282 10.30 -4.53 -30.74
CA PHE A 282 10.48 -3.59 -29.65
C PHE A 282 9.41 -3.83 -28.61
N PHE A 283 9.80 -3.68 -27.34
CA PHE A 283 8.94 -3.94 -26.19
C PHE A 283 9.03 -2.78 -25.20
N ARG A 284 7.91 -2.44 -24.55
CA ARG A 284 7.88 -1.48 -23.45
C ARG A 284 6.85 -1.88 -22.40
N LEU A 285 7.06 -1.40 -21.17
CA LEU A 285 6.00 -1.37 -20.17
C LEU A 285 5.23 -0.06 -20.31
N GLN A 286 3.91 -0.13 -20.22
CA GLN A 286 3.02 1.02 -20.29
C GLN A 286 2.11 1.03 -19.05
N SER A 287 2.08 2.16 -18.33
CA SER A 287 1.12 2.38 -17.26
C SER A 287 -0.31 2.45 -17.82
N ASN A 288 -1.27 1.93 -17.06
CA ASN A 288 -2.69 2.11 -17.35
C ASN A 288 -3.16 3.53 -17.06
#